data_AF-A0A176RV42-F1
#
_entry.id   AF-A0A176RV42-F1
#
_cell.length_a   1.000
_cell.length_b   1.000
_cell.length_c   1.000
_cell.angle_alpha   90.00
_cell.angle_beta   90.00
_cell.angle_gamma   90.00
#
_symmetry.space_group_name_H-M   'P 1'
#
loop_
_entity.id
_entity.type
_entity.pdbx_description
1 polymer ?
#
loop_
_entity_poly.entity_id
_entity_poly.type
_entity_poly.pdbx_seq_one_letter_code
_entity_poly.pdbx_strand_id
1 'polypeptide(L)'
;MELKQEYDKVGQLVVQQVDTAERQFALPRSWKDTSRIRPKSPNIRRQYQYDKASNLIEIKDGYWGTTRYTYDAAERLIQAVREQES
;
A
#
# COMPACT_ATOMS: atom_id res chain seq x y z
N MET A 1 -1.62 5.71 -15.51
CA MET A 1 -1.84 5.27 -14.12
C MET A 1 -2.71 4.04 -14.24
N GLU A 2 -2.13 2.89 -13.96
CA GLU A 2 -2.81 1.60 -14.06
C GLU A 2 -2.95 1.06 -12.63
N LEU A 3 -4.19 0.77 -12.22
CA LEU A 3 -4.47 0.11 -10.95
C LEU A 3 -4.55 -1.39 -11.24
N LYS A 4 -3.66 -2.15 -10.62
CA LYS A 4 -3.69 -3.60 -10.61
C LYS A 4 -4.16 -4.08 -9.23
N GLN A 5 -5.12 -5.00 -9.25
CA GLN A 5 -5.63 -5.66 -8.05
C GLN A 5 -5.67 -7.16 -8.30
N GLU A 6 -5.25 -7.94 -7.31
CA GLU A 6 -5.36 -9.38 -7.33
C GLU A 6 -6.15 -9.84 -6.11
N TYR A 7 -6.97 -10.86 -6.31
CA TYR A 7 -7.85 -11.41 -5.30
C TYR A 7 -7.58 -12.90 -5.13
N ASP A 8 -7.77 -13.42 -3.92
CA ASP A 8 -7.73 -14.87 -3.69
C ASP A 8 -9.01 -15.57 -4.20
N LYS A 9 -9.11 -16.89 -3.96
CA LYS A 9 -10.25 -17.71 -4.42
C LYS A 9 -11.58 -17.35 -3.78
N VAL A 10 -11.58 -16.66 -2.64
CA VAL A 10 -12.78 -16.23 -1.92
C VAL A 10 -13.06 -14.75 -2.11
N GLY A 11 -12.29 -14.06 -2.95
CA GLY A 11 -12.50 -12.67 -3.32
C GLY A 11 -11.84 -11.65 -2.40
N GLN A 12 -10.91 -12.06 -1.53
CA GLN A 12 -10.17 -11.14 -0.67
C GLN A 12 -9.01 -10.51 -1.45
N LEU A 13 -8.83 -9.19 -1.32
CA LEU A 13 -7.78 -8.44 -2.00
C LEU A 13 -6.41 -8.81 -1.45
N VAL A 14 -5.54 -9.45 -2.24
CA VAL A 14 -4.19 -9.87 -1.79
C VAL A 14 -3.08 -8.95 -2.28
N VAL A 15 -3.28 -8.27 -3.41
CA VAL A 15 -2.31 -7.32 -3.97
C VAL A 15 -3.05 -6.08 -4.46
N GLN A 16 -2.51 -4.91 -4.13
CA GLN A 16 -2.88 -3.64 -4.75
C GLN A 16 -1.61 -2.94 -5.22
N GLN A 17 -1.55 -2.68 -6.52
CA GLN A 17 -0.46 -1.96 -7.14
C GLN A 17 -0.96 -0.83 -8.01
N VAL A 18 -0.40 0.36 -7.83
CA VAL A 18 -0.57 1.49 -8.74
C VAL A 18 0.80 1.90 -9.19
N ASP A 19 1.13 1.62 -10.43
CA ASP A 19 2.29 2.23 -11.05
C ASP A 19 1.81 3.52 -11.74
N THR A 20 2.10 4.64 -11.10
CA THR A 20 2.27 5.86 -11.88
C THR A 20 3.60 5.69 -12.58
N ALA A 21 3.56 5.17 -13.83
CA ALA A 21 4.66 5.44 -14.75
C ALA A 21 4.96 6.92 -14.60
N GLU A 22 6.23 7.27 -14.33
CA GLU A 22 6.74 8.62 -14.50
C GLU A 22 6.59 8.96 -15.98
N ARG A 23 5.34 9.11 -16.44
CA ARG A 23 5.04 9.67 -17.73
C ARG A 23 5.44 11.10 -17.52
N GLN A 24 6.70 11.35 -17.86
CA GLN A 24 7.43 12.59 -17.79
C GLN A 24 6.41 13.69 -17.97
N PHE A 25 5.95 14.26 -16.85
CA PHE A 25 5.30 15.54 -16.91
C PHE A 25 6.43 16.41 -17.44
N ALA A 26 6.40 16.67 -18.75
CA ALA A 26 7.44 17.41 -19.45
C ALA A 26 7.30 18.86 -18.96
N LEU A 27 7.79 19.08 -17.75
CA LEU A 27 7.87 20.39 -17.13
C LEU A 27 8.85 21.19 -18.00
N PRO A 28 8.49 22.36 -18.54
CA PRO A 28 9.43 23.25 -19.19
C PRO A 28 10.69 23.42 -18.34
N ARG A 29 11.84 23.49 -19.03
CA ARG A 29 13.19 23.52 -18.44
C ARG A 29 13.41 24.64 -17.40
N SER A 30 12.52 25.63 -17.34
CA SER A 30 12.52 26.73 -16.37
C SER A 30 12.15 26.34 -14.95
N TRP A 31 11.59 25.14 -14.71
CA TRP A 31 11.16 24.70 -13.37
C TRP A 31 12.09 23.66 -12.74
N LYS A 32 13.38 23.65 -13.09
CA LYS A 32 14.36 22.76 -12.44
C LYS A 32 14.43 22.92 -10.91
N ASP A 33 13.99 24.05 -10.36
CA ASP A 33 13.95 24.34 -8.92
C ASP A 33 12.65 23.87 -8.22
N THR A 34 11.63 23.42 -8.95
CA THR A 34 10.39 22.88 -8.34
C THR A 34 10.49 21.40 -7.97
N SER A 35 11.69 20.83 -7.96
CA SER A 35 11.94 19.44 -7.50
C SER A 35 11.42 19.19 -6.09
N ARG A 36 11.30 20.23 -5.25
CA ARG A 36 10.68 20.19 -3.90
C ARG A 36 9.16 20.14 -3.90
N ILE A 37 8.50 20.46 -5.01
CA ILE A 37 7.04 20.43 -5.21
C ILE A 37 6.66 19.29 -6.15
N ARG A 38 7.46 18.22 -6.23
CA ARG A 38 7.01 16.99 -6.86
C ARG A 38 6.05 16.31 -5.89
N PRO A 39 4.74 16.21 -6.16
CA PRO A 39 3.92 15.29 -5.41
C PRO A 39 4.59 13.92 -5.53
N LYS A 40 4.85 13.26 -4.39
CA LYS A 40 5.29 11.87 -4.37
C LYS A 40 4.31 11.12 -5.26
N SER A 41 4.77 10.65 -6.43
CA SER A 41 3.91 9.91 -7.35
C SER A 41 3.26 8.80 -6.53
N PRO A 42 1.93 8.61 -6.61
CA PRO A 42 1.24 7.56 -5.87
C PRO A 42 1.61 6.22 -6.49
N ASN A 43 2.84 5.79 -6.24
CA ASN A 43 3.23 4.41 -6.39
C ASN A 43 2.64 3.71 -5.16
N ILE A 44 1.64 2.87 -5.38
CA ILE A 44 1.07 2.07 -4.31
C ILE A 44 1.56 0.66 -4.56
N ARG A 45 2.16 0.03 -3.55
CA ARG A 45 2.52 -1.39 -3.58
C ARG A 45 2.18 -1.98 -2.23
N ARG A 46 1.08 -2.72 -2.18
CA ARG A 46 0.54 -3.33 -0.97
C ARG A 46 0.29 -4.81 -1.17
N GLN A 47 0.65 -5.59 -0.16
CA GLN A 47 0.26 -6.99 -0.04
C GLN A 47 -0.54 -7.15 1.25
N TYR A 48 -1.61 -7.94 1.18
CA TYR A 48 -2.53 -8.17 2.28
C TYR A 48 -2.54 -9.65 2.65
N GLN A 49 -2.65 -9.94 3.94
CA GLN A 49 -2.81 -11.30 4.43
C GLN A 49 -4.01 -11.39 5.35
N TYR A 50 -4.75 -12.48 5.21
CA TYR A 50 -5.95 -12.76 5.97
C TYR A 50 -5.78 -14.07 6.73
N ASP A 51 -6.41 -14.17 7.91
CA ASP A 51 -6.54 -15.44 8.60
C ASP A 51 -7.67 -16.30 7.98
N LYS A 52 -7.91 -17.48 8.57
CA LYS A 52 -8.95 -18.41 8.10
C LYS A 52 -10.39 -17.90 8.30
N ALA A 53 -10.57 -16.91 9.18
CA ALA A 53 -11.84 -16.26 9.45
C ALA A 53 -12.02 -14.98 8.60
N SER A 54 -11.13 -14.76 7.61
CA SER A 54 -11.14 -13.58 6.74
C SER A 54 -10.84 -12.26 7.47
N ASN A 55 -10.18 -12.29 8.62
CA ASN A 55 -9.68 -11.09 9.28
C ASN A 55 -8.35 -10.67 8.65
N LEU A 56 -8.19 -9.37 8.37
CA LEU A 56 -6.95 -8.80 7.83
C LEU A 56 -5.87 -8.78 8.92
N ILE A 57 -4.85 -9.61 8.80
CA ILE A 57 -3.78 -9.74 9.82
C ILE A 57 -2.49 -9.01 9.47
N GLU A 58 -2.27 -8.69 8.19
CA GLU A 58 -1.05 -7.97 7.76
C GLU A 58 -1.29 -7.13 6.51
N ILE A 59 -0.71 -5.93 6.50
CA ILE A 59 -0.50 -5.11 5.30
C ILE A 59 1.00 -4.84 5.19
N LYS A 60 1.63 -5.30 4.10
CA LYS A 60 2.98 -4.85 3.72
C LYS A 60 2.84 -3.69 2.75
N ASP A 61 3.21 -2.48 3.15
CA ASP A 61 3.17 -1.29 2.30
C ASP A 61 4.59 -0.81 1.97
N GLY A 62 4.90 -0.69 0.67
CA GLY A 62 6.23 -0.33 0.20
C GLY A 62 6.72 1.07 0.58
N TYR A 63 5.83 1.98 1.02
CA TYR A 63 6.18 3.32 1.52
C TYR A 63 6.12 3.42 3.03
N TRP A 64 5.20 2.67 3.63
CA TRP A 64 4.74 2.90 4.98
C TRP A 64 5.16 1.81 5.96
N GLY A 65 5.87 0.79 5.48
CA GLY A 65 6.31 -0.36 6.26
C GLY A 65 5.19 -1.39 6.42
N THR A 66 5.40 -2.32 7.35
CA THR A 66 4.43 -3.39 7.62
C THR A 66 3.51 -2.99 8.77
N THR A 67 2.21 -3.24 8.63
CA THR A 67 1.25 -3.13 9.73
C THR A 67 0.65 -4.51 10.01
N ARG A 68 0.67 -4.95 11.27
CA ARG A 68 0.11 -6.22 11.73
C ARG A 68 -1.08 -5.96 12.63
N TYR A 69 -2.11 -6.79 12.49
CA TYR A 69 -3.33 -6.74 13.29
C TYR A 69 -3.50 -8.03 14.09
N THR A 70 -4.05 -7.90 15.30
CA THR A 70 -4.36 -9.05 16.15
C THR A 70 -5.80 -8.95 16.62
N TYR A 71 -6.50 -10.07 16.56
CA TYR A 71 -7.90 -10.20 16.93
C TYR A 71 -8.06 -11.17 18.09
N ASP A 72 -9.07 -10.95 18.92
CA ASP A 72 -9.49 -11.95 19.90
C ASP A 72 -10.43 -13.01 19.29
N ALA A 73 -10.83 -13.99 20.10
CA ALA A 73 -11.71 -15.08 19.65
C ALA A 73 -13.13 -14.63 19.24
N ALA A 74 -13.51 -13.39 19.54
CA ALA A 74 -14.78 -12.79 19.12
C ALA A 74 -14.61 -11.88 17.89
N GLU A 75 -13.49 -12.02 17.16
CA GLU A 75 -13.16 -11.26 15.94
C GLU A 75 -13.02 -9.74 16.20
N ARG A 76 -12.73 -9.36 17.44
CA ARG A 76 -12.51 -7.95 17.79
C ARG A 76 -11.04 -7.63 17.64
N LEU A 77 -10.74 -6.52 16.95
CA LEU A 77 -9.39 -6.00 16.86
C LEU A 77 -8.90 -5.58 18.25
N ILE A 78 -7.82 -6.19 18.73
CA ILE A 78 -7.21 -5.88 20.01
C ILE A 78 -5.84 -5.21 19.88
N GLN A 79 -5.20 -5.29 18.71
CA GLN A 79 -3.89 -4.67 18.50
C GLN A 79 -3.65 -4.32 17.03
N ALA A 80 -3.02 -3.17 16.80
CA ALA A 80 -2.45 -2.77 15.52
C ALA A 80 -1.03 -2.27 15.74
N VAL A 81 -0.03 -2.95 15.17
CA VAL A 81 1.39 -2.59 15.30
C VAL A 81 1.93 -2.22 13.93
N ARG A 82 2.66 -1.11 13.86
CA ARG A 82 3.36 -0.69 12.67
C ARG A 82 4.87 -0.86 12.87
N GLU A 83 5.48 -1.66 12.01
CA GLU A 83 6.92 -1.81 11.90
C GLU A 83 7.43 -0.74 10.93
N GLN A 84 8.15 0.26 11.45
CA GLN A 84 8.88 1.21 10.62
C GLN A 84 10.31 0.69 10.46
N GLU A 85 10.71 0.33 9.25
CA GLU A 85 12.13 0.21 8.93
C GLU A 85 12.74 1.62 9.03
N SER A 86 13.72 1.77 9.93
CA SER A 86 14.46 3.02 10.15
C SER A 86 15.54 3.22 9.08
#